data_AF-L8Y4L0-F1
#
_entry.id   AF-L8Y4L0-F1
#
_cell.length_a   1.000
_cell.length_b   1.000
_cell.length_c   1.000
_cell.angle_alpha   90.00
_cell.angle_beta   90.00
_cell.angle_gamma   90.00
#
_symmetry.space_group_name_H-M   'P 1'
#
loop_
_entity.id
_entity.type
_entity.pdbx_description
1 polymer ?
#
loop_
_entity_poly.entity_id
_entity_poly.type
_entity_poly.pdbx_seq_one_letter_code
_entity_poly.pdbx_strand_id
1 'polypeptide(L)'
;RKTIKTEESVVDRAKANASLWEARLEVTELSRIEYRDTSRRLAKSNEELKKQQFKMEKDTMSVLSYLKKQDQEKDNLIEKLKQQLTETKEKAQEEKEKLEVNDLLVREKIMQLTQQRSQIQSLQKKVLSLEAALSIMTKEFETEVLKLQQQAVTENQAGQVEIDKLQQLLQMKDREMNRVKKLAKNILDERTEVEGFFLDALHQVKQQILFSRKHYKQIAQTAFNLKMRAACAGRTEYPKIRTFDGREHSTNSVNQDLMEAEKWTNIKGNVDIGELTWEQKEKVLRLLFAKMNGYAPRDESKPQDQVFITQQIPVSEPSEEKVLPNIPKGSQESDMVRTL
;
A
#
# COMPACT_ATOMS: atom_id res chain seq x y z
N ARG A 1 -170.68 -37.77 118.07
CA ARG A 1 -169.76 -37.76 119.24
C ARG A 1 -168.50 -38.55 118.87
N LYS A 2 -167.32 -37.90 118.86
CA LYS A 2 -165.89 -38.36 118.99
C LYS A 2 -165.28 -39.27 117.88
N THR A 3 -164.32 -38.85 117.02
CA THR A 3 -162.85 -38.57 117.14
C THR A 3 -161.99 -39.76 117.60
N ILE A 4 -161.03 -40.26 116.76
CA ILE A 4 -159.71 -40.88 117.12
C ILE A 4 -158.91 -41.57 115.95
N LYS A 5 -159.43 -41.83 114.74
CA LYS A 5 -158.69 -42.64 113.71
C LYS A 5 -157.91 -41.90 112.60
N THR A 6 -157.79 -40.57 112.66
CA THR A 6 -157.15 -39.76 111.60
C THR A 6 -155.65 -39.49 111.80
N GLU A 7 -155.06 -39.84 112.96
CA GLU A 7 -153.65 -39.53 113.27
C GLU A 7 -152.64 -40.60 112.81
N GLU A 8 -153.01 -41.88 112.78
CA GLU A 8 -152.10 -42.99 112.41
C GLU A 8 -151.71 -42.97 110.92
N SER A 9 -152.63 -42.58 110.03
CA SER A 9 -152.43 -42.47 108.57
C SER A 9 -151.46 -41.34 108.17
N VAL A 10 -151.36 -40.30 109.00
CA VAL A 10 -150.49 -39.14 108.73
C VAL A 10 -149.05 -39.43 109.14
N VAL A 11 -148.83 -40.22 110.20
CA VAL A 11 -147.50 -40.60 110.70
C VAL A 11 -146.77 -41.52 109.72
N ASP A 12 -147.44 -42.52 109.15
CA ASP A 12 -146.80 -43.43 108.17
C ASP A 12 -146.51 -42.74 106.84
N ARG A 13 -147.38 -41.81 106.42
CA ARG A 13 -147.13 -40.98 105.23
C ARG A 13 -145.96 -40.01 105.48
N ALA A 14 -145.80 -39.49 106.70
CA ALA A 14 -144.66 -38.65 107.08
C ALA A 14 -143.35 -39.45 107.15
N LYS A 15 -143.35 -40.68 107.67
CA LYS A 15 -142.19 -41.58 107.67
C LYS A 15 -141.77 -41.98 106.26
N ALA A 16 -142.72 -42.36 105.40
CA ALA A 16 -142.43 -42.66 104.00
C ALA A 16 -141.87 -41.43 103.24
N ASN A 17 -142.39 -40.24 103.53
CA ASN A 17 -141.89 -39.00 102.96
C ASN A 17 -140.48 -38.66 103.51
N ALA A 18 -140.22 -38.88 104.81
CA ALA A 18 -138.90 -38.71 105.41
C ALA A 18 -137.85 -39.66 104.80
N SER A 19 -138.17 -40.96 104.63
CA SER A 19 -137.28 -41.90 103.93
C SER A 19 -137.08 -41.56 102.45
N LEU A 20 -138.09 -41.01 101.78
CA LEU A 20 -137.94 -40.49 100.42
C LEU A 20 -136.96 -39.31 100.37
N TRP A 21 -137.06 -38.38 101.33
CA TRP A 21 -136.13 -37.26 101.45
C TRP A 21 -134.72 -37.70 101.87
N GLU A 22 -134.58 -38.72 102.71
CA GLU A 22 -133.30 -39.33 103.08
C GLU A 22 -132.64 -40.01 101.87
N ALA A 23 -133.36 -40.86 101.13
CA ALA A 23 -132.84 -41.49 99.91
C ALA A 23 -132.49 -40.45 98.83
N ARG A 24 -133.30 -39.38 98.69
CA ARG A 24 -133.02 -38.30 97.75
C ARG A 24 -131.81 -37.49 98.18
N LEU A 25 -131.64 -37.24 99.49
CA LEU A 25 -130.45 -36.60 100.06
C LEU A 25 -129.21 -37.47 99.81
N GLU A 26 -129.29 -38.78 100.06
CA GLU A 26 -128.20 -39.73 99.86
C GLU A 26 -127.78 -39.83 98.39
N VAL A 27 -128.74 -39.91 97.46
CA VAL A 27 -128.46 -39.89 96.01
C VAL A 27 -127.82 -38.56 95.61
N THR A 28 -128.30 -37.42 96.12
CA THR A 28 -127.67 -36.11 95.84
C THR A 28 -126.28 -35.97 96.46
N GLU A 29 -126.05 -36.58 97.63
CA GLU A 29 -124.77 -36.56 98.32
C GLU A 29 -123.75 -37.47 97.61
N LEU A 30 -124.16 -38.66 97.17
CA LEU A 30 -123.37 -39.53 96.30
C LEU A 30 -123.03 -38.83 94.98
N SER A 31 -124.01 -38.20 94.32
CA SER A 31 -123.77 -37.42 93.10
C SER A 31 -122.77 -36.28 93.33
N ARG A 32 -122.83 -35.62 94.49
CA ARG A 32 -121.90 -34.56 94.90
C ARG A 32 -120.49 -35.10 95.17
N ILE A 33 -120.39 -36.24 95.84
CA ILE A 33 -119.12 -36.93 96.11
C ILE A 33 -118.49 -37.38 94.79
N GLU A 34 -119.26 -38.02 93.92
CA GLU A 34 -118.82 -38.44 92.59
C GLU A 34 -118.37 -37.24 91.76
N TYR A 35 -119.12 -36.13 91.77
CA TYR A 35 -118.73 -34.90 91.08
C TYR A 35 -117.44 -34.29 91.63
N ARG A 36 -117.24 -34.35 92.95
CA ARG A 36 -115.98 -33.92 93.58
C ARG A 36 -114.83 -34.83 93.21
N ASP A 37 -115.06 -36.14 93.13
CA ASP A 37 -114.05 -37.13 92.76
C ASP A 37 -113.69 -37.07 91.28
N THR A 38 -114.66 -36.84 90.40
CA THR A 38 -114.42 -36.60 88.97
C THR A 38 -113.69 -35.28 88.76
N SER A 39 -114.08 -34.20 89.45
CA SER A 39 -113.39 -32.90 89.40
C SER A 39 -111.96 -32.99 89.93
N ARG A 40 -111.73 -33.73 91.03
CA ARG A 40 -110.36 -33.98 91.56
C ARG A 40 -109.52 -34.81 90.58
N ARG A 41 -110.10 -35.87 90.00
CA ARG A 41 -109.42 -36.67 88.97
C ARG A 41 -109.07 -35.83 87.75
N LEU A 42 -110.00 -34.99 87.28
CA LEU A 42 -109.79 -34.08 86.16
C LEU A 42 -108.71 -33.04 86.48
N ALA A 43 -108.72 -32.45 87.67
CA ALA A 43 -107.70 -31.50 88.12
C ALA A 43 -106.31 -32.16 88.16
N LYS A 44 -106.21 -33.37 88.73
CA LYS A 44 -104.96 -34.15 88.76
C LYS A 44 -104.48 -34.51 87.35
N SER A 45 -105.39 -34.93 86.47
CA SER A 45 -105.07 -35.23 85.06
C SER A 45 -104.62 -33.98 84.31
N ASN A 46 -105.25 -32.83 84.53
CA ASN A 46 -104.86 -31.55 83.92
C ASN A 46 -103.49 -31.08 84.43
N GLU A 47 -103.18 -31.29 85.71
CA GLU A 47 -101.86 -31.00 86.28
C GLU A 47 -100.78 -31.91 85.69
N GLU A 48 -101.07 -33.21 85.55
CA GLU A 48 -100.18 -34.19 84.91
C GLU A 48 -99.95 -33.84 83.42
N LEU A 49 -101.00 -33.48 82.69
CA LEU A 49 -100.91 -33.04 81.30
C LEU A 49 -100.08 -31.77 81.15
N LYS A 50 -100.23 -30.78 82.05
CA LYS A 50 -99.38 -29.59 82.05
C LYS A 50 -97.91 -29.93 82.32
N LYS A 51 -97.63 -30.84 83.24
CA LYS A 51 -96.26 -31.31 83.52
C LYS A 51 -95.68 -32.04 82.31
N GLN A 52 -96.47 -32.89 81.66
CA GLN A 52 -96.08 -33.57 80.42
C GLN A 52 -95.85 -32.59 79.28
N GLN A 53 -96.73 -31.61 79.09
CA GLN A 53 -96.58 -30.55 78.09
C GLN A 53 -95.27 -29.80 78.30
N PHE A 54 -95.01 -29.31 79.53
CA PHE A 54 -93.78 -28.59 79.84
C PHE A 54 -92.53 -29.44 79.61
N LYS A 55 -92.58 -30.72 79.97
CA LYS A 55 -91.46 -31.64 79.73
C LYS A 55 -91.24 -31.90 78.24
N MET A 56 -92.30 -32.14 77.47
CA MET A 56 -92.22 -32.30 76.02
C MET A 56 -91.72 -31.03 75.32
N GLU A 57 -92.16 -29.84 75.74
CA GLU A 57 -91.67 -28.56 75.23
C GLU A 57 -90.18 -28.38 75.50
N LYS A 58 -89.72 -28.78 76.69
CA LYS A 58 -88.30 -28.76 77.03
C LYS A 58 -87.48 -29.75 76.19
N ASP A 59 -87.95 -30.98 76.05
CA ASP A 59 -87.27 -32.02 75.28
C ASP A 59 -87.23 -31.66 73.79
N THR A 60 -88.34 -31.18 73.22
CA THR A 60 -88.38 -30.67 71.84
C THR A 60 -87.47 -29.46 71.65
N MET A 61 -87.43 -28.52 72.59
CA MET A 61 -86.48 -27.39 72.53
C MET A 61 -85.02 -27.84 72.55
N SER A 62 -84.69 -28.86 73.34
CA SER A 62 -83.34 -29.45 73.39
C SER A 62 -82.94 -30.07 72.05
N VAL A 63 -83.83 -30.84 71.43
CA VAL A 63 -83.60 -31.44 70.11
C VAL A 63 -83.46 -30.33 69.04
N LEU A 64 -84.34 -29.33 69.06
CA LEU A 64 -84.31 -28.21 68.12
C LEU A 64 -83.01 -27.41 68.23
N SER A 65 -82.55 -27.17 69.46
CA SER A 65 -81.28 -26.47 69.73
C SER A 65 -80.07 -27.26 69.21
N TYR A 66 -80.05 -28.58 69.42
CA TYR A 66 -78.99 -29.45 68.90
C TYR A 66 -78.97 -29.45 67.37
N LEU A 67 -80.13 -29.64 66.72
CA LEU A 67 -80.22 -29.63 65.25
C LEU A 67 -79.81 -28.27 64.67
N LYS A 68 -80.25 -27.16 65.27
CA LYS A 68 -79.84 -25.81 64.86
C LYS A 68 -78.33 -25.60 64.97
N LYS A 69 -77.72 -26.09 66.05
CA LYS A 69 -76.26 -26.01 66.23
C LYS A 69 -75.53 -26.85 65.19
N GLN A 70 -76.00 -28.08 64.93
CA GLN A 70 -75.43 -28.96 63.92
C GLN A 70 -75.56 -28.36 62.50
N ASP A 71 -76.69 -27.75 62.17
CA ASP A 71 -76.87 -27.07 60.89
C ASP A 71 -75.93 -25.87 60.76
N GLN A 72 -75.79 -25.05 61.82
CA GLN A 72 -74.81 -23.97 61.80
C GLN A 72 -73.37 -24.46 61.62
N GLU A 73 -72.99 -25.56 62.29
CA GLU A 73 -71.65 -26.17 62.12
C GLU A 73 -71.43 -26.68 60.69
N LYS A 74 -72.44 -27.30 60.08
CA LYS A 74 -72.40 -27.72 58.67
C LYS A 74 -72.31 -26.52 57.73
N ASP A 75 -73.09 -25.48 57.96
CA ASP A 75 -73.06 -24.26 57.15
C ASP A 75 -71.68 -23.58 57.23
N ASN A 76 -71.11 -23.49 58.42
CA ASN A 76 -69.75 -22.97 58.61
C ASN A 76 -68.69 -23.84 57.89
N LEU A 77 -68.86 -25.17 57.90
CA LEU A 77 -67.97 -26.08 57.18
C LEU A 77 -68.12 -25.93 55.66
N ILE A 78 -69.35 -25.80 55.16
CA ILE A 78 -69.63 -25.55 53.74
C ILE A 78 -69.00 -24.23 53.31
N GLU A 79 -69.11 -23.18 54.12
CA GLU A 79 -68.50 -21.87 53.84
C GLU A 79 -66.98 -21.98 53.80
N LYS A 80 -66.37 -22.67 54.75
CA LYS A 80 -64.91 -22.90 54.78
C LYS A 80 -64.42 -23.73 53.59
N LEU A 81 -65.16 -24.77 53.20
CA LEU A 81 -64.85 -25.58 52.02
C LEU A 81 -65.01 -24.79 50.72
N LYS A 82 -66.04 -23.95 50.62
CA LYS A 82 -66.22 -23.03 49.48
C LYS A 82 -65.04 -22.06 49.38
N GLN A 83 -64.61 -21.49 50.49
CA GLN A 83 -63.47 -20.57 50.53
C GLN A 83 -62.15 -21.27 50.13
N GLN A 84 -61.92 -22.49 50.61
CA GLN A 84 -60.76 -23.28 50.18
C GLN A 84 -60.81 -23.63 48.68
N LEU A 85 -62.00 -23.94 48.15
CA LEU A 85 -62.17 -24.22 46.72
C LEU A 85 -61.90 -22.97 45.87
N THR A 86 -62.33 -21.79 46.31
CA THR A 86 -62.03 -20.54 45.60
C THR A 86 -60.55 -20.20 45.64
N GLU A 87 -59.91 -20.29 46.81
CA GLU A 87 -58.47 -20.01 46.96
C GLU A 87 -57.59 -20.96 46.13
N THR A 88 -57.92 -22.25 46.10
CA THR A 88 -57.18 -23.23 45.29
C THR A 88 -57.38 -23.01 43.80
N LYS A 89 -58.58 -22.61 43.36
CA LYS A 89 -58.86 -22.27 41.97
C LYS A 89 -58.12 -21.01 41.53
N GLU A 90 -58.07 -19.98 42.37
CA GLU A 90 -57.33 -18.74 42.09
C GLU A 90 -55.83 -19.01 41.98
N LYS A 91 -55.24 -19.76 42.92
CA LYS A 91 -53.82 -20.14 42.86
C LYS A 91 -53.48 -20.94 41.60
N ALA A 92 -54.32 -21.91 41.23
CA ALA A 92 -54.13 -22.69 40.01
C ALA A 92 -54.21 -21.80 38.74
N GLN A 93 -55.08 -20.80 38.74
CA GLN A 93 -55.20 -19.84 37.65
C GLN A 93 -53.97 -18.93 37.56
N GLU A 94 -53.49 -18.39 38.68
CA GLU A 94 -52.25 -17.59 38.71
C GLU A 94 -51.02 -18.40 38.25
N GLU A 95 -50.90 -19.66 38.67
CA GLU A 95 -49.81 -20.54 38.23
C GLU A 95 -49.88 -20.81 36.74
N LYS A 96 -51.08 -21.03 36.19
CA LYS A 96 -51.30 -21.21 34.76
C LYS A 96 -50.87 -19.96 33.97
N GLU A 97 -51.28 -18.77 34.40
CA GLU A 97 -50.89 -17.51 33.75
C GLU A 97 -49.37 -17.29 33.81
N LYS A 98 -48.72 -17.59 34.94
CA LYS A 98 -47.26 -17.54 35.08
C LYS A 98 -46.56 -18.51 34.13
N LEU A 99 -47.08 -19.73 33.98
CA LEU A 99 -46.54 -20.72 33.05
C LEU A 99 -46.68 -20.26 31.59
N GLU A 100 -47.82 -19.69 31.21
CA GLU A 100 -48.04 -19.16 29.85
C GLU A 100 -47.09 -17.99 29.53
N VAL A 101 -46.89 -17.06 30.47
CA VAL A 101 -45.92 -15.96 30.31
C VAL A 101 -44.50 -16.49 30.19
N ASN A 102 -44.12 -17.47 31.01
CA ASN A 102 -42.79 -18.08 30.96
C ASN A 102 -42.57 -18.81 29.63
N ASP A 103 -43.57 -19.54 29.13
CA ASP A 103 -43.47 -20.25 27.85
C ASP A 103 -43.29 -19.29 26.67
N LEU A 104 -43.99 -18.14 26.68
CA LEU A 104 -43.78 -17.07 25.69
C LEU A 104 -42.36 -16.50 25.77
N LEU A 105 -41.84 -16.23 26.97
CA LEU A 105 -40.49 -15.72 27.17
C LEU A 105 -39.43 -16.71 26.68
N VAL A 106 -39.60 -17.99 26.96
CA VAL A 106 -38.69 -19.05 26.51
C VAL A 106 -38.69 -19.14 24.99
N ARG A 107 -39.86 -19.11 24.33
CA ARG A 107 -39.97 -19.12 22.86
C ARG A 107 -39.27 -17.92 22.24
N GLU A 108 -39.49 -16.72 22.78
CA GLU A 108 -38.83 -15.50 22.32
C GLU A 108 -37.30 -15.62 22.45
N LYS A 109 -36.82 -16.13 23.59
CA LYS A 109 -35.38 -16.30 23.81
C LYS A 109 -34.76 -17.33 22.87
N ILE A 110 -35.46 -18.43 22.59
CA ILE A 110 -35.04 -19.43 21.61
C ILE A 110 -34.94 -18.80 20.20
N MET A 111 -35.92 -17.99 19.81
CA MET A 111 -35.91 -17.30 18.52
C MET A 111 -34.71 -16.36 18.39
N GLN A 112 -34.46 -15.53 19.41
CA GLN A 112 -33.29 -14.63 19.46
C GLN A 112 -31.97 -15.40 19.37
N LEU A 113 -31.81 -16.48 20.15
CA LEU A 113 -30.60 -17.31 20.12
C LEU A 113 -30.39 -17.98 18.76
N THR A 114 -31.47 -18.42 18.11
CA THR A 114 -31.42 -19.03 16.79
C THR A 114 -30.98 -18.01 15.73
N GLN A 115 -31.48 -16.77 15.82
CA GLN A 115 -31.07 -15.69 14.93
C GLN A 115 -29.62 -15.25 15.17
N GLN A 116 -29.17 -15.15 16.42
CA GLN A 116 -27.76 -14.86 16.72
C GLN A 116 -26.86 -15.98 16.19
N ARG A 117 -27.25 -17.24 16.35
CA ARG A 117 -26.50 -18.39 15.84
C ARG A 117 -26.36 -18.35 14.31
N SER A 118 -27.42 -17.99 13.58
CA SER A 118 -27.36 -17.89 12.11
C SER A 118 -26.48 -16.71 11.66
N GLN A 119 -26.51 -15.58 12.37
CA GLN A 119 -25.60 -14.46 12.11
C GLN A 119 -24.13 -14.83 12.35
N ILE A 120 -23.83 -15.49 13.48
CA ILE A 120 -22.48 -15.97 13.79
C ILE A 120 -21.99 -16.92 12.71
N GLN A 121 -22.83 -17.87 12.26
CA GLN A 121 -22.46 -18.79 11.18
C GLN A 121 -22.20 -18.07 9.85
N SER A 122 -22.99 -17.04 9.52
CA SER A 122 -22.76 -16.23 8.31
C SER A 122 -21.44 -15.46 8.38
N LEU A 123 -21.14 -14.85 9.54
CA LEU A 123 -19.88 -14.14 9.76
C LEU A 123 -18.69 -15.10 9.73
N GLN A 124 -18.78 -16.27 10.36
CA GLN A 124 -17.73 -17.30 10.31
C GLN A 124 -17.42 -17.73 8.87
N LYS A 125 -18.45 -17.94 8.04
CA LYS A 125 -18.26 -18.26 6.61
C LYS A 125 -17.54 -17.14 5.86
N LYS A 126 -17.90 -15.87 6.14
CA LYS A 126 -17.23 -14.72 5.52
C LYS A 126 -15.77 -14.63 5.95
N VAL A 127 -15.47 -14.80 7.23
CA VAL A 127 -14.10 -14.80 7.75
C VAL A 127 -13.26 -15.87 7.05
N LEU A 128 -13.74 -17.12 6.99
CA LEU A 128 -13.05 -18.21 6.30
C LEU A 128 -12.82 -17.90 4.80
N SER A 129 -13.79 -17.28 4.12
CA SER A 129 -13.63 -16.91 2.71
C SER A 129 -12.57 -15.83 2.50
N LEU A 130 -12.48 -14.85 3.41
CA LEU A 130 -11.48 -13.79 3.37
C LEU A 130 -10.09 -14.32 3.70
N GLU A 131 -9.97 -15.18 4.70
CA GLU A 131 -8.72 -15.86 5.07
C GLU A 131 -8.19 -16.70 3.90
N ALA A 132 -9.07 -17.43 3.21
CA ALA A 132 -8.70 -18.19 2.02
C ALA A 132 -8.22 -17.29 0.88
N ALA A 133 -8.95 -16.21 0.58
CA ALA A 133 -8.56 -15.24 -0.45
C ALA A 133 -7.22 -14.56 -0.14
N LEU A 134 -7.01 -14.15 1.12
CA LEU A 134 -5.74 -13.59 1.57
C LEU A 134 -4.60 -14.61 1.45
N SER A 135 -4.81 -15.86 1.86
CA SER A 135 -3.78 -16.91 1.73
C SER A 135 -3.36 -17.14 0.27
N ILE A 136 -4.31 -17.13 -0.66
CA ILE A 136 -4.02 -17.24 -2.10
C ILE A 136 -3.22 -16.01 -2.56
N MET A 137 -3.70 -14.81 -2.25
CA MET A 137 -3.04 -13.57 -2.65
C MET A 137 -1.62 -13.46 -2.09
N THR A 138 -1.40 -13.83 -0.83
CA THR A 138 -0.06 -13.83 -0.22
C THR A 138 0.89 -14.79 -0.95
N LYS A 139 0.44 -16.00 -1.29
CA LYS A 139 1.24 -16.97 -2.05
C LYS A 139 1.58 -16.45 -3.44
N GLU A 140 0.60 -15.89 -4.15
CA GLU A 140 0.82 -15.29 -5.46
C GLU A 140 1.85 -14.15 -5.38
N PHE A 141 1.73 -13.29 -4.38
CA PHE A 141 2.69 -12.21 -4.14
C PHE A 141 4.10 -12.72 -3.87
N GLU A 142 4.24 -13.74 -3.01
CA GLU A 142 5.54 -14.38 -2.73
C GLU A 142 6.15 -14.98 -4.00
N THR A 143 5.35 -15.65 -4.84
CA THR A 143 5.85 -16.21 -6.10
C THR A 143 6.29 -15.13 -7.09
N GLU A 144 5.56 -14.02 -7.18
CA GLU A 144 5.90 -12.93 -8.10
C GLU A 144 7.16 -12.20 -7.61
N VAL A 145 7.31 -12.00 -6.31
CA VAL A 145 8.54 -11.45 -5.72
C VAL A 145 9.76 -12.32 -6.04
N LEU A 146 9.65 -13.64 -5.88
CA LEU A 146 10.75 -14.56 -6.21
C LEU A 146 11.10 -14.52 -7.70
N LYS A 147 10.09 -14.48 -8.57
CA LYS A 147 10.28 -14.39 -10.03
C LYS A 147 10.96 -13.10 -10.44
N LEU A 148 10.52 -11.95 -9.90
CA LEU A 148 11.14 -10.66 -10.15
C LEU A 148 12.59 -10.62 -9.64
N GLN A 149 12.85 -11.19 -8.47
CA GLN A 149 14.21 -11.27 -7.93
C GLN A 149 15.11 -12.12 -8.83
N GLN A 150 14.63 -13.29 -9.29
CA GLN A 150 15.39 -14.15 -10.19
C GLN A 150 15.67 -13.48 -11.55
N GLN A 151 14.67 -12.78 -12.09
CA GLN A 151 14.82 -12.02 -13.33
C GLN A 151 15.88 -10.92 -13.18
N ALA A 152 15.81 -10.11 -12.12
CA ALA A 152 16.78 -9.06 -11.85
C ALA A 152 18.21 -9.60 -11.69
N VAL A 153 18.39 -10.76 -11.05
CA VAL A 153 19.69 -11.43 -10.94
C VAL A 153 20.22 -11.85 -12.30
N THR A 154 19.36 -12.43 -13.15
CA THR A 154 19.74 -12.89 -14.50
C THR A 154 20.13 -11.71 -15.40
N GLU A 155 19.36 -10.63 -15.37
CA GLU A 155 19.64 -9.40 -16.13
C GLU A 155 20.94 -8.73 -15.66
N ASN A 156 21.18 -8.66 -14.35
CA ASN A 156 22.43 -8.13 -13.81
C ASN A 156 23.64 -8.99 -14.22
N GLN A 157 23.51 -10.32 -14.21
CA GLN A 157 24.56 -11.21 -14.68
C GLN A 157 24.85 -11.01 -16.17
N ALA A 158 23.81 -10.89 -17.00
CA ALA A 158 23.96 -10.61 -18.42
C ALA A 158 24.66 -9.26 -18.67
N GLY A 159 24.24 -8.22 -17.95
CA GLY A 159 24.87 -6.89 -18.00
C GLY A 159 26.34 -6.92 -17.57
N GLN A 160 26.69 -7.68 -16.54
CA GLN A 160 28.07 -7.82 -16.09
C GLN A 160 28.96 -8.47 -17.16
N VAL A 161 28.47 -9.50 -17.85
CA VAL A 161 29.21 -10.14 -18.95
C VAL A 161 29.45 -9.18 -20.12
N GLU A 162 28.47 -8.33 -20.44
CA GLU A 162 28.62 -7.32 -21.48
C GLU A 162 29.64 -6.24 -21.08
N ILE A 163 29.59 -5.77 -19.84
CA ILE A 163 30.57 -4.83 -19.28
C ILE A 163 31.99 -5.41 -19.37
N ASP A 164 32.18 -6.67 -18.98
CA ASP A 164 33.49 -7.33 -19.02
C ASP A 164 34.01 -7.41 -20.47
N LYS A 165 33.14 -7.74 -21.43
CA LYS A 165 33.49 -7.78 -22.85
C LYS A 165 33.90 -6.40 -23.38
N LEU A 166 33.14 -5.36 -23.03
CA LEU A 166 33.44 -3.99 -23.44
C LEU A 166 34.76 -3.49 -22.82
N GLN A 167 35.03 -3.81 -21.55
CA GLN A 167 36.31 -3.50 -20.90
C GLN A 167 37.49 -4.17 -21.62
N GLN A 168 37.36 -5.43 -22.02
CA GLN A 168 38.41 -6.11 -22.79
C GLN A 168 38.64 -5.47 -24.15
N LEU A 169 37.57 -5.12 -24.87
CA LEU A 169 37.67 -4.42 -26.15
C LEU A 169 38.36 -3.06 -26.00
N LEU A 170 38.01 -2.30 -24.97
CA LEU A 170 38.64 -1.02 -24.67
C LEU A 170 40.14 -1.18 -24.41
N GLN A 171 40.53 -2.16 -23.57
CA GLN A 171 41.95 -2.44 -23.31
C GLN A 171 42.73 -2.81 -24.57
N MET A 172 42.14 -3.59 -25.48
CA MET A 172 42.79 -3.91 -26.75
C MET A 172 42.94 -2.67 -27.63
N LYS A 173 41.91 -1.82 -27.70
CA LYS A 173 41.97 -0.56 -28.45
C LYS A 173 42.98 0.42 -27.88
N ASP A 174 43.13 0.52 -26.56
CA ASP A 174 44.17 1.34 -25.94
C ASP A 174 45.58 0.84 -26.29
N ARG A 175 45.79 -0.48 -26.35
CA ARG A 175 47.08 -1.06 -26.77
C ARG A 175 47.38 -0.73 -28.24
N GLU A 176 46.40 -0.87 -29.13
CA GLU A 176 46.53 -0.49 -30.55
C GLU A 176 46.83 1.00 -30.69
N MET A 177 46.07 1.84 -30.00
CA MET A 177 46.26 3.29 -29.99
C MET A 177 47.66 3.67 -29.50
N ASN A 178 48.17 3.03 -28.45
CA ASN A 178 49.52 3.26 -27.95
C ASN A 178 50.60 2.81 -28.96
N ARG A 179 50.38 1.74 -29.72
CA ARG A 179 51.28 1.35 -30.82
C ARG A 179 51.29 2.40 -31.92
N VAL A 180 50.12 2.89 -32.34
CA VAL A 180 50.00 3.95 -33.36
C VAL A 180 50.67 5.23 -32.88
N LYS A 181 50.45 5.66 -31.64
CA LYS A 181 51.11 6.84 -31.06
C LYS A 181 52.63 6.72 -31.06
N LYS A 182 53.18 5.54 -30.72
CA LYS A 182 54.63 5.29 -30.77
C LYS A 182 55.17 5.37 -32.19
N LEU A 183 54.48 4.74 -33.15
CA LEU A 183 54.89 4.77 -34.55
C LEU A 183 54.85 6.19 -35.12
N ALA A 184 53.76 6.93 -34.85
CA ALA A 184 53.62 8.32 -35.26
C ALA A 184 54.72 9.22 -34.67
N LYS A 185 55.08 9.00 -33.40
CA LYS A 185 56.21 9.68 -32.77
C LYS A 185 57.54 9.35 -33.48
N ASN A 186 57.83 8.06 -33.71
CA ASN A 186 59.06 7.66 -34.39
C ASN A 186 59.18 8.29 -35.79
N ILE A 187 58.09 8.28 -36.58
CA ILE A 187 58.06 8.91 -37.91
C ILE A 187 58.34 10.42 -37.80
N LEU A 188 57.79 11.09 -36.78
CA LEU A 188 58.03 12.52 -36.55
C LEU A 188 59.49 12.78 -36.15
N ASP A 189 60.05 11.96 -35.26
CA ASP A 189 61.45 12.06 -34.82
C ASP A 189 62.40 11.83 -36.01
N GLU A 190 62.20 10.77 -36.79
CA GLU A 190 62.96 10.49 -38.02
C GLU A 190 62.85 11.64 -39.03
N ARG A 191 61.65 12.19 -39.24
CA ARG A 191 61.47 13.36 -40.11
C ARG A 191 62.23 14.57 -39.58
N THR A 192 62.21 14.80 -38.27
CA THR A 192 62.92 15.92 -37.63
C THR A 192 64.43 15.78 -37.82
N GLU A 193 64.97 14.56 -37.69
CA GLU A 193 66.39 14.28 -37.94
C GLU A 193 66.77 14.55 -39.41
N VAL A 194 65.95 14.09 -40.36
CA VAL A 194 66.17 14.34 -41.79
C VAL A 194 66.08 15.83 -42.10
N GLU A 195 65.10 16.55 -41.54
CA GLU A 195 64.98 17.99 -41.70
C GLU A 195 66.20 18.74 -41.16
N GLY A 196 66.70 18.36 -39.98
CA GLY A 196 67.94 18.88 -39.41
C GLY A 196 69.13 18.66 -40.34
N PHE A 197 69.31 17.44 -40.86
CA PHE A 197 70.37 17.11 -41.80
C PHE A 197 70.33 18.00 -43.06
N PHE A 198 69.16 18.22 -43.65
CA PHE A 198 69.03 19.08 -44.83
C PHE A 198 69.35 20.55 -44.52
N LEU A 199 68.93 21.06 -43.36
CA LEU A 199 69.25 22.42 -42.93
C LEU A 199 70.75 22.60 -42.72
N ASP A 200 71.41 21.62 -42.10
CA ASP A 200 72.86 21.62 -41.90
C ASP A 200 73.63 21.52 -43.23
N ALA A 201 73.21 20.64 -44.14
CA ALA A 201 73.80 20.52 -45.47
C ALA A 201 73.63 21.83 -46.27
N LEU A 202 72.45 22.44 -46.24
CA LEU A 202 72.20 23.75 -46.86
C LEU A 202 73.06 24.84 -46.24
N HIS A 203 73.24 24.82 -44.92
CA HIS A 203 74.13 25.76 -44.23
C HIS A 203 75.57 25.60 -44.71
N GLN A 204 76.10 24.37 -44.72
CA GLN A 204 77.46 24.08 -45.18
C GLN A 204 77.69 24.53 -46.63
N VAL A 205 76.76 24.22 -47.53
CA VAL A 205 76.86 24.65 -48.94
C VAL A 205 76.86 26.17 -49.05
N LYS A 206 76.00 26.88 -48.29
CA LYS A 206 76.00 28.35 -48.26
C LYS A 206 77.34 28.92 -47.76
N GLN A 207 77.93 28.34 -46.72
CA GLN A 207 79.26 28.75 -46.26
C GLN A 207 80.32 28.54 -47.34
N GLN A 208 80.26 27.40 -48.03
CA GLN A 208 81.20 27.08 -49.09
C GLN A 208 81.05 27.98 -50.33
N ILE A 209 79.83 28.42 -50.66
CA ILE A 209 79.57 29.47 -51.66
C ILE A 209 80.23 30.79 -51.24
N LEU A 210 80.07 31.21 -49.99
CA LEU A 210 80.71 32.44 -49.50
C LEU A 210 82.24 32.36 -49.59
N PHE A 211 82.81 31.22 -49.20
CA PHE A 211 84.25 30.97 -49.30
C PHE A 211 84.72 30.94 -50.75
N SER A 212 84.05 30.19 -51.64
CA SER A 212 84.41 30.08 -53.06
C SER A 212 84.33 31.43 -53.76
N ARG A 213 83.28 32.22 -53.52
CA ARG A 213 83.12 33.58 -54.06
C ARG A 213 84.24 34.50 -53.60
N LYS A 214 84.60 34.48 -52.31
CA LYS A 214 85.72 35.26 -51.77
C LYS A 214 87.06 34.85 -52.39
N HIS A 215 87.31 33.55 -52.48
CA HIS A 215 88.54 33.00 -53.03
C HIS A 215 88.68 33.30 -54.53
N TYR A 216 87.61 33.11 -55.31
CA TYR A 216 87.59 33.44 -56.73
C TYR A 216 87.89 34.92 -56.97
N LYS A 217 87.27 35.81 -56.18
CA LYS A 217 87.56 37.24 -56.24
C LYS A 217 89.03 37.56 -56.01
N GLN A 218 89.65 36.92 -55.00
CA GLN A 218 91.08 37.07 -54.71
C GLN A 218 91.96 36.53 -55.84
N ILE A 219 91.71 35.31 -56.34
CA ILE A 219 92.47 34.72 -57.45
C ILE A 219 92.35 35.60 -58.70
N ALA A 220 91.14 35.98 -59.10
CA ALA A 220 90.91 36.83 -60.26
C ALA A 220 91.65 38.17 -60.13
N GLN A 221 91.71 38.74 -58.92
CA GLN A 221 92.46 39.97 -58.65
C GLN A 221 93.97 39.77 -58.78
N THR A 222 94.51 38.69 -58.21
CA THR A 222 95.94 38.37 -58.32
C THR A 222 96.35 38.06 -59.75
N ALA A 223 95.55 37.30 -60.50
CA ALA A 223 95.78 36.97 -61.90
C ALA A 223 95.74 38.21 -62.79
N PHE A 224 94.77 39.10 -62.57
CA PHE A 224 94.69 40.39 -63.27
C PHE A 224 95.93 41.26 -62.97
N ASN A 225 96.29 41.41 -61.70
CA ASN A 225 97.46 42.20 -61.29
C ASN A 225 98.77 41.64 -61.86
N LEU A 226 98.92 40.31 -61.89
CA LEU A 226 100.07 39.64 -62.48
C LEU A 226 100.17 39.93 -63.99
N LYS A 227 99.05 39.79 -64.71
CA LYS A 227 98.98 40.08 -66.15
C LYS A 227 99.22 41.57 -66.44
N MET A 228 98.72 42.47 -65.59
CA MET A 228 98.98 43.90 -65.67
C MET A 228 100.47 44.22 -65.53
N ARG A 229 101.16 43.62 -64.54
CA ARG A 229 102.61 43.78 -64.36
C ARG A 229 103.41 43.22 -65.53
N ALA A 230 103.04 42.06 -66.06
CA ALA A 230 103.68 41.45 -67.22
C ALA A 230 103.55 42.33 -68.49
N ALA A 231 102.39 42.98 -68.65
CA ALA A 231 102.16 43.93 -69.73
C ALA A 231 102.97 45.22 -69.58
N CYS A 232 103.10 45.76 -68.35
CA CYS A 232 104.00 46.89 -68.07
C CYS A 232 105.46 46.57 -68.39
N ALA A 233 105.89 45.31 -68.25
CA ALA A 233 107.22 44.84 -68.60
C ALA A 233 107.40 44.52 -70.10
N GLY A 234 106.40 44.81 -70.95
CA GLY A 234 106.45 44.62 -72.41
C GLY A 234 106.34 43.17 -72.88
N ARG A 235 106.03 42.22 -71.99
CA ARG A 235 106.00 40.77 -72.32
C ARG A 235 104.67 40.30 -72.91
N THR A 236 103.58 41.02 -72.63
CA THR A 236 102.21 40.69 -73.07
C THR A 236 101.38 41.96 -73.27
N GLU A 237 100.24 41.87 -73.93
CA GLU A 237 99.29 42.99 -74.04
C GLU A 237 98.58 43.29 -72.71
N TYR A 238 98.18 44.56 -72.52
CA TYR A 238 97.45 45.01 -71.33
C TYR A 238 96.07 44.33 -71.25
N PRO A 239 95.72 43.72 -70.10
CA PRO A 239 94.42 43.11 -69.93
C PRO A 239 93.30 44.17 -69.91
N LYS A 240 92.12 43.83 -70.44
CA LYS A 240 90.92 44.67 -70.35
C LYS A 240 90.62 45.02 -68.89
N ILE A 241 90.30 46.28 -68.61
CA ILE A 241 89.98 46.76 -67.25
C ILE A 241 88.90 45.86 -66.65
N ARG A 242 89.21 45.30 -65.49
CA ARG A 242 88.32 44.41 -64.73
C ARG A 242 88.08 45.00 -63.35
N THR A 243 86.80 45.12 -62.98
CA THR A 243 86.40 45.73 -61.71
C THR A 243 86.11 44.68 -60.65
N PHE A 244 86.41 45.04 -59.40
CA PHE A 244 86.28 44.17 -58.22
C PHE A 244 85.44 44.83 -57.10
N ASP A 245 85.08 46.09 -57.28
CA ASP A 245 84.33 46.93 -56.32
C ASP A 245 82.81 46.82 -56.50
N GLY A 246 82.34 46.20 -57.58
CA GLY A 246 80.92 45.87 -57.77
C GLY A 246 80.03 47.03 -58.20
N ARG A 247 80.57 48.06 -58.87
CA ARG A 247 79.75 49.15 -59.41
C ARG A 247 78.80 48.66 -60.51
N GLU A 248 77.56 49.16 -60.47
CA GLU A 248 76.44 48.72 -61.31
C GLU A 248 76.65 48.93 -62.82
N HIS A 249 77.47 49.90 -63.23
CA HIS A 249 77.70 50.24 -64.65
C HIS A 249 79.00 49.67 -65.22
N SER A 250 79.60 48.67 -64.57
CA SER A 250 80.84 48.07 -65.07
C SER A 250 80.58 46.96 -66.10
N THR A 251 81.13 47.11 -67.30
CA THR A 251 80.97 46.15 -68.41
C THR A 251 81.81 44.86 -68.22
N ASN A 252 82.83 44.87 -67.38
CA ASN A 252 83.71 43.72 -67.12
C ASN A 252 84.02 43.62 -65.61
N SER A 253 83.12 42.98 -64.86
CA SER A 253 83.16 42.87 -63.40
C SER A 253 83.26 41.42 -62.97
N VAL A 254 84.05 41.14 -61.92
CA VAL A 254 84.12 39.79 -61.34
C VAL A 254 82.79 39.35 -60.74
N ASN A 255 81.97 40.29 -60.31
CA ASN A 255 80.63 39.99 -59.81
C ASN A 255 79.72 39.50 -60.93
N GLN A 256 79.95 39.90 -62.18
CA GLN A 256 79.21 39.39 -63.34
C GLN A 256 79.48 37.90 -63.53
N ASP A 257 80.75 37.46 -63.44
CA ASP A 257 81.10 36.02 -63.48
C ASP A 257 80.42 35.22 -62.37
N LEU A 258 80.38 35.75 -61.14
CA LEU A 258 79.75 35.09 -60.00
C LEU A 258 78.21 35.00 -60.17
N MET A 259 77.59 36.02 -60.76
CA MET A 259 76.16 36.02 -61.10
C MET A 259 75.87 35.07 -62.27
N GLU A 260 76.78 34.94 -63.24
CA GLU A 260 76.67 33.99 -64.34
C GLU A 260 76.75 32.55 -63.85
N ALA A 261 77.61 32.26 -62.87
CA ALA A 261 77.65 30.96 -62.18
C ALA A 261 76.32 30.62 -61.49
N GLU A 262 75.54 31.62 -61.09
CA GLU A 262 74.22 31.46 -60.46
C GLU A 262 73.07 31.29 -61.49
N LYS A 263 73.22 31.77 -62.73
CA LYS A 263 72.15 31.88 -63.75
C LYS A 263 71.79 30.60 -64.51
N TRP A 264 72.53 29.51 -64.36
CA TRP A 264 72.14 28.16 -64.85
C TRP A 264 71.85 28.07 -66.36
N THR A 265 72.87 28.08 -67.23
CA THR A 265 72.64 28.13 -68.68
C THR A 265 73.10 26.93 -69.51
N ASN A 266 73.87 25.97 -68.98
CA ASN A 266 74.32 24.84 -69.81
C ASN A 266 74.63 23.58 -69.02
N ILE A 267 73.61 22.75 -68.80
CA ILE A 267 73.79 21.33 -68.50
C ILE A 267 72.88 20.54 -69.44
N LYS A 268 73.46 19.84 -70.41
CA LYS A 268 72.78 18.82 -71.23
C LYS A 268 73.35 17.46 -70.84
N GLY A 269 72.54 16.61 -70.21
CA GLY A 269 72.92 15.24 -69.86
C GLY A 269 72.71 14.88 -68.39
N ASN A 270 73.03 13.63 -68.05
CA ASN A 270 73.01 13.11 -66.70
C ASN A 270 74.30 13.57 -65.98
N VAL A 271 74.21 14.55 -65.09
CA VAL A 271 75.36 15.13 -64.37
C VAL A 271 75.45 14.56 -62.97
N ASP A 272 76.66 14.16 -62.58
CA ASP A 272 76.92 13.65 -61.23
C ASP A 272 77.01 14.80 -60.21
N ILE A 273 76.62 14.54 -58.96
CA ILE A 273 76.58 15.53 -57.87
C ILE A 273 77.97 16.11 -57.60
N GLY A 274 79.03 15.32 -57.81
CA GLY A 274 80.42 15.76 -57.67
C GLY A 274 80.81 16.91 -58.59
N GLU A 275 80.24 16.96 -59.79
CA GLU A 275 80.57 17.91 -60.87
C GLU A 275 79.83 19.25 -60.75
N LEU A 276 78.88 19.34 -59.83
CA LEU A 276 78.09 20.56 -59.61
C LEU A 276 78.88 21.64 -58.86
N THR A 277 78.72 22.89 -59.27
CA THR A 277 79.19 24.05 -58.51
C THR A 277 78.46 24.14 -57.16
N TRP A 278 79.04 24.84 -56.19
CA TRP A 278 78.41 24.98 -54.88
C TRP A 278 77.05 25.70 -54.96
N GLU A 279 76.90 26.67 -55.85
CA GLU A 279 75.63 27.33 -56.17
C GLU A 279 74.59 26.37 -56.75
N GLN A 280 75.01 25.38 -57.54
CA GLN A 280 74.11 24.35 -58.09
C GLN A 280 73.69 23.36 -57.00
N LYS A 281 74.63 22.92 -56.15
CA LYS A 281 74.34 22.04 -55.00
C LYS A 281 73.32 22.66 -54.05
N GLU A 282 73.36 23.98 -53.86
CA GLU A 282 72.41 24.70 -52.99
C GLU A 282 70.97 24.61 -53.51
N LYS A 283 70.74 24.89 -54.79
CA LYS A 283 69.37 24.85 -55.34
C LYS A 283 68.85 23.42 -55.43
N VAL A 284 69.71 22.43 -55.70
CA VAL A 284 69.32 21.01 -55.66
C VAL A 284 68.90 20.61 -54.24
N LEU A 285 69.69 20.94 -53.21
CA LEU A 285 69.32 20.67 -51.83
C LEU A 285 68.04 21.40 -51.42
N ARG A 286 67.84 22.64 -51.85
CA ARG A 286 66.63 23.41 -51.58
C ARG A 286 65.40 22.77 -52.25
N LEU A 287 65.54 22.30 -53.49
CA LEU A 287 64.49 21.59 -54.21
C LEU A 287 64.18 20.23 -53.56
N LEU A 288 65.20 19.48 -53.14
CA LEU A 288 65.02 18.21 -52.43
C LEU A 288 64.30 18.43 -51.09
N PHE A 289 64.68 19.45 -50.33
CA PHE A 289 64.01 19.81 -49.08
C PHE A 289 62.56 20.26 -49.30
N ALA A 290 62.29 21.04 -50.36
CA ALA A 290 60.93 21.41 -50.75
C ALA A 290 60.10 20.17 -51.14
N LYS A 291 60.67 19.28 -51.95
CA LYS A 291 60.04 18.03 -52.39
C LYS A 291 59.74 17.10 -51.21
N MET A 292 60.67 16.97 -50.27
CA MET A 292 60.49 16.20 -49.03
C MET A 292 59.34 16.73 -48.18
N ASN A 293 59.19 18.05 -48.11
CA ASN A 293 58.11 18.71 -47.39
C ASN A 293 56.78 18.77 -48.16
N GLY A 294 56.69 18.11 -49.33
CA GLY A 294 55.47 18.06 -50.13
C GLY A 294 55.19 19.33 -50.95
N TYR A 295 56.13 20.27 -51.00
CA TYR A 295 56.05 21.41 -51.91
C TYR A 295 56.50 20.97 -53.31
N ALA A 296 55.57 20.45 -54.11
CA ALA A 296 55.80 20.25 -55.53
C ALA A 296 55.99 21.62 -56.24
N PRO A 297 56.85 21.72 -57.28
CA PRO A 297 56.85 22.88 -58.15
C PRO A 297 55.45 22.99 -58.76
N ARG A 298 54.78 24.12 -58.53
CA ARG A 298 53.40 24.36 -58.91
C ARG A 298 53.28 24.27 -60.43
N ASP A 299 52.63 23.23 -60.93
CA ASP A 299 52.18 23.15 -62.32
C ASP A 299 50.93 24.03 -62.42
N GLU A 300 51.00 25.18 -63.07
CA GLU A 300 49.92 26.18 -63.14
C GLU A 300 48.69 25.71 -63.95
N SER A 301 48.59 24.42 -64.26
CA SER A 301 47.62 23.87 -65.23
C SER A 301 46.56 22.94 -64.65
N LYS A 302 46.40 22.81 -63.32
CA LYS A 302 45.31 21.98 -62.73
C LYS A 302 44.60 22.63 -61.53
N PRO A 303 43.25 22.60 -61.46
CA PRO A 303 42.51 23.06 -60.29
C PRO A 303 42.59 22.04 -59.15
N GLN A 304 42.49 22.56 -57.92
CA GLN A 304 42.70 21.84 -56.66
C GLN A 304 41.59 20.84 -56.34
N ASP A 305 41.95 19.60 -56.00
CA ASP A 305 41.18 18.81 -55.05
C ASP A 305 41.71 19.12 -53.64
N GLN A 306 41.04 20.06 -52.97
CA GLN A 306 41.26 20.31 -51.56
C GLN A 306 40.65 19.16 -50.75
N VAL A 307 41.47 18.19 -50.35
CA VAL A 307 41.12 17.30 -49.24
C VAL A 307 41.22 18.10 -47.94
N PHE A 308 40.11 18.74 -47.57
CA PHE A 308 39.86 19.21 -46.21
C PHE A 308 39.84 17.99 -45.28
N ILE A 309 40.91 17.82 -44.50
CA ILE A 309 40.85 16.99 -43.29
C ILE A 309 40.25 17.85 -42.19
N THR A 310 38.93 17.93 -42.19
CA THR A 310 38.11 18.28 -41.03
C THR A 310 36.83 17.48 -41.11
N GLN A 311 36.89 16.19 -40.76
CA GLN A 311 35.71 15.51 -40.26
C GLN A 311 35.64 15.78 -38.75
N GLN A 312 34.90 16.83 -38.43
CA GLN A 312 34.22 16.93 -37.15
C GLN A 312 33.34 15.70 -37.00
N ILE A 313 33.52 15.00 -35.88
CA ILE A 313 32.59 14.01 -35.36
C ILE A 313 31.25 14.71 -35.14
N PRO A 314 30.11 14.21 -35.66
CA PRO A 314 28.83 14.69 -35.20
C PRO A 314 28.69 14.25 -33.74
N VAL A 315 28.77 15.22 -32.82
CA VAL A 315 28.22 15.05 -31.48
C VAL A 315 26.71 14.92 -31.68
N SER A 316 26.21 13.69 -31.63
CA SER A 316 24.80 13.45 -31.43
C SER A 316 24.41 14.07 -30.10
N GLU A 317 23.66 15.18 -30.15
CA GLU A 317 22.92 15.68 -29.00
C GLU A 317 21.98 14.57 -28.48
N PRO A 318 21.90 14.37 -27.16
CA PRO A 318 20.87 13.53 -26.57
C PRO A 318 19.57 14.33 -26.55
N SER A 319 18.80 14.26 -27.64
CA SER A 319 17.39 14.63 -27.63
C SER A 319 16.59 13.38 -27.25
N GLU A 320 16.22 13.27 -25.98
CA GLU A 320 14.89 12.81 -25.53
C GLU A 320 14.90 12.78 -23.99
N GLU A 321 14.64 13.96 -23.42
CA GLU A 321 14.09 14.10 -22.10
C GLU A 321 12.75 13.35 -22.08
N LYS A 322 12.77 12.10 -21.62
CA LYS A 322 11.55 11.35 -21.27
C LYS A 322 10.89 12.07 -20.12
N VAL A 323 9.99 12.98 -20.45
CA VAL A 323 8.99 13.53 -19.56
C VAL A 323 8.27 12.35 -18.90
N LEU A 324 8.51 12.20 -17.60
CA LEU A 324 7.79 11.31 -16.71
C LEU A 324 6.28 11.55 -16.88
N PRO A 325 5.43 10.51 -16.97
CA PRO A 325 4.00 10.70 -16.97
C PRO A 325 3.59 11.33 -15.64
N ASN A 326 2.99 12.52 -15.73
CA ASN A 326 2.30 13.19 -14.62
C ASN A 326 1.30 12.21 -13.99
N ILE A 327 1.59 11.80 -12.77
CA ILE A 327 0.62 11.16 -11.89
C ILE A 327 -0.48 12.19 -11.62
N PRO A 328 -1.76 11.92 -11.92
CA PRO A 328 -2.84 12.78 -11.47
C PRO A 328 -2.95 12.61 -9.95
N LYS A 329 -2.47 13.60 -9.19
CA LYS A 329 -2.87 13.76 -7.79
C LYS A 329 -4.32 14.23 -7.78
N GLY A 330 -5.23 13.26 -7.74
CA GLY A 330 -6.61 13.46 -7.35
C GLY A 330 -6.71 13.75 -5.85
N SER A 331 -7.23 14.93 -5.56
CA SER A 331 -8.16 15.30 -4.48
C SER A 331 -8.14 14.63 -3.09
N GLN A 332 -8.15 15.54 -2.12
CA GLN A 332 -8.98 15.56 -0.89
C GLN A 332 -8.62 14.61 0.26
N GLU A 333 -8.17 15.22 1.37
CA GLU A 333 -8.72 15.12 2.73
C GLU A 333 -7.95 16.16 3.59
N SER A 334 -8.54 17.28 4.02
CA SER A 334 -9.49 17.46 5.12
C SER A 334 -8.91 17.12 6.50
N ASP A 335 -7.96 17.92 6.99
CA ASP A 335 -7.65 17.97 8.41
C ASP A 335 -8.75 18.76 9.15
N MET A 336 -9.77 18.01 9.58
CA MET A 336 -10.73 18.43 10.59
C MET A 336 -10.39 17.72 11.90
N VAL A 337 -10.21 18.55 12.94
CA VAL A 337 -10.53 18.29 14.35
C VAL A 337 -9.51 17.48 15.18
N ARG A 338 -8.69 18.24 15.92
CA ARG A 338 -8.26 17.90 17.29
C ARG A 338 -9.47 17.89 18.21
N THR A 339 -9.96 16.71 18.59
CA THR A 339 -10.59 16.48 19.91
C THR A 339 -10.56 14.98 20.26
N LEU A 340 -9.69 14.60 21.20
CA LEU A 340 -9.94 13.83 22.43
C LEU A 340 -8.60 13.43 23.05
#